data_AF-A0A7C9DV39-F1
#
_entry.id   AF-A0A7C9DV39-F1
#
_cell.length_a   1.000
_cell.length_b   1.000
_cell.length_c   1.000
_cell.angle_alpha   90.00
_cell.angle_beta   90.00
_cell.angle_gamma   90.00
#
_symmetry.space_group_name_H-M   'P 1'
#
loop_
_entity.id
_entity.type
_entity.pdbx_description
1 polymer ?
#
loop_
_entity_poly.entity_id
_entity_poly.type
_entity_poly.pdbx_seq_one_letter_code
_entity_poly.pdbx_strand_id
1 'polypeptide(L)'
;MLSVLFLYVSRRPDISEGLKKLRCRSLIFVGEDSCFHSEAVHMATKLDRRFSALVEVQACGSLVTEEQPNAMLIPLEYFLMGFGFYRQSQMSVSPRSPLSPSCISPELLSPESMGLKLKPIKTRISLEV
;
A
#
# COMPACT_ATOMS: atom_id res chain seq x y z
N MET A 1 8.21 -25.11 -23.87
CA MET A 1 7.69 -23.96 -23.11
C MET A 1 8.40 -23.77 -21.77
N LEU A 2 8.52 -24.79 -20.90
CA LEU A 2 9.22 -24.67 -19.61
C LEU A 2 10.68 -24.16 -19.71
N SER A 3 11.43 -24.61 -20.73
CA SER A 3 12.82 -24.20 -20.95
C SER A 3 12.99 -22.71 -21.25
N VAL A 4 12.01 -22.09 -21.93
CA VAL A 4 12.04 -20.66 -22.28
C VAL A 4 11.69 -19.79 -21.07
N LEU A 5 10.73 -20.22 -20.24
CA LEU A 5 10.42 -19.56 -18.97
C LEU A 5 11.61 -19.62 -18.00
N PHE A 6 12.28 -20.76 -17.91
CA PHE A 6 13.47 -20.94 -17.07
C PHE A 6 14.66 -20.09 -17.54
N LEU A 7 14.88 -19.99 -18.86
CA LEU A 7 15.87 -19.09 -19.45
C LEU A 7 15.54 -17.61 -19.18
N TYR A 8 14.26 -17.23 -19.24
CA TYR A 8 13.81 -15.86 -18.96
C TYR A 8 14.04 -15.47 -17.49
N VAL A 9 13.75 -16.37 -16.55
CA VAL A 9 13.98 -16.15 -15.11
C VAL A 9 15.48 -16.11 -14.78
N SER A 10 16.26 -17.05 -15.34
CA SER A 10 17.70 -17.16 -15.07
C SER A 10 18.57 -16.08 -15.73
N ARG A 11 18.05 -15.38 -16.75
CA ARG A 11 18.76 -14.25 -17.40
C ARG A 11 18.52 -12.90 -16.74
N ARG A 12 17.73 -12.82 -15.66
CA ARG A 12 17.51 -11.54 -14.99
C ARG A 12 18.82 -11.07 -14.36
N PRO A 13 19.28 -9.84 -14.66
CA PRO A 13 20.48 -9.30 -14.03
C PRO A 13 20.24 -9.17 -12.53
N ASP A 14 21.25 -9.53 -11.74
CA ASP A 14 21.18 -9.39 -10.29
C ASP A 14 21.13 -7.90 -9.91
N ILE A 15 20.03 -7.50 -9.26
CA ILE A 15 19.80 -6.13 -8.80
C ILE A 15 20.22 -5.91 -7.35
N SER A 16 20.77 -6.93 -6.68
CA SER A 16 21.13 -6.88 -5.25
C SER A 16 22.05 -5.70 -4.91
N GLU A 17 23.05 -5.42 -5.76
CA GLU A 17 23.94 -4.26 -5.56
C GLU A 17 23.25 -2.92 -5.79
N GLY A 18 22.25 -2.87 -6.67
CA GLY A 18 21.40 -1.70 -6.86
C GLY A 18 20.52 -1.43 -5.64
N LEU A 19 19.92 -2.48 -5.06
CA LEU A 19 19.09 -2.40 -3.87
C LEU A 19 19.87 -1.89 -2.64
N LYS A 20 21.14 -2.30 -2.48
CA LYS A 20 22.01 -1.78 -1.41
C LYS A 20 22.31 -0.28 -1.55
N LYS A 21 22.33 0.24 -2.78
CA LYS A 21 22.61 1.66 -3.08
C LYS A 21 21.35 2.53 -3.06
N LEU A 22 20.17 1.92 -2.91
CA LEU A 22 18.89 2.60 -2.91
C LEU A 22 18.80 3.52 -1.68
N ARG A 23 18.62 4.82 -1.93
CA ARG A 23 18.50 5.84 -0.86
C ARG A 23 17.06 6.25 -0.55
N CYS A 24 16.10 5.83 -1.36
CA CYS A 24 14.70 6.09 -1.04
C CYS A 24 14.27 5.24 0.15
N ARG A 25 13.37 5.77 0.98
CA ARG A 25 12.80 4.95 2.05
C ARG A 25 11.74 4.04 1.45
N SER A 26 11.75 2.78 1.86
CA SER A 26 10.90 1.73 1.33
C SER A 26 10.15 1.05 2.47
N LEU A 27 8.83 0.95 2.33
CA LEU A 27 7.97 0.19 3.23
C LEU A 27 7.49 -1.06 2.47
N ILE A 28 7.78 -2.24 3.02
CA ILE A 28 7.47 -3.52 2.39
C ILE A 28 6.44 -4.24 3.26
N PHE A 29 5.33 -4.63 2.66
CA PHE A 29 4.31 -5.46 3.32
C PHE A 29 4.39 -6.88 2.77
N VAL A 30 4.34 -7.86 3.67
CA VAL A 30 4.40 -9.28 3.33
C VAL A 30 3.37 -10.02 4.17
N GLY A 31 2.50 -10.79 3.52
CA GLY A 31 1.62 -11.71 4.24
C GLY A 31 2.39 -12.92 4.73
N GLU A 32 2.11 -13.37 5.95
CA GLU A 32 2.71 -14.55 6.56
C GLU A 32 2.51 -15.82 5.72
N ASP A 33 1.32 -15.99 5.15
CA ASP A 33 0.95 -17.17 4.35
C ASP A 33 1.23 -16.98 2.84
N SER A 34 2.00 -15.96 2.47
CA SER A 34 2.33 -15.71 1.07
C SER A 34 3.40 -16.67 0.55
N CYS A 35 3.19 -17.21 -0.66
CA CYS A 35 4.22 -17.95 -1.41
C CYS A 35 5.49 -17.14 -1.68
N PHE A 36 5.45 -15.81 -1.52
CA PHE A 36 6.57 -14.91 -1.73
C PHE A 36 7.24 -14.46 -0.42
N HIS A 37 6.82 -14.99 0.72
CA HIS A 37 7.32 -14.57 2.03
C HIS A 37 8.86 -14.66 2.12
N SER A 38 9.44 -15.82 1.79
CA SER A 38 10.90 -16.03 1.84
C SER A 38 11.67 -15.08 0.92
N GLU A 39 11.14 -14.82 -0.28
CA GLU A 39 11.75 -13.93 -1.27
C GLU A 39 11.67 -12.46 -0.83
N ALA A 40 10.55 -12.06 -0.23
CA ALA A 40 10.38 -10.70 0.27
C ALA A 40 11.28 -10.42 1.49
N VAL A 41 11.40 -11.39 2.40
CA VAL A 41 12.38 -11.34 3.51
C VAL A 41 13.80 -11.26 2.95
N HIS A 42 14.14 -12.09 1.95
CA HIS A 42 15.45 -12.06 1.30
C HIS A 42 15.74 -10.68 0.69
N MET A 43 14.78 -10.11 -0.06
CA MET A 43 14.90 -8.78 -0.65
C MET A 43 15.09 -7.70 0.42
N ALA A 44 14.34 -7.78 1.52
CA ALA A 44 14.48 -6.85 2.64
C ALA A 44 15.90 -6.89 3.25
N THR A 45 16.56 -8.05 3.29
CA THR A 45 17.96 -8.13 3.75
C THR A 45 18.98 -7.47 2.81
N LYS A 46 18.63 -7.26 1.54
CA LYS A 46 19.49 -6.59 0.56
C LYS A 46 19.36 -5.07 0.60
N LEU A 47 18.28 -4.55 1.18
CA LEU A 47 18.06 -3.12 1.38
C LEU A 47 18.79 -2.63 2.62
N ASP A 48 19.18 -1.34 2.63
CA ASP A 48 19.74 -0.72 3.83
C ASP A 48 18.63 -0.59 4.89
N ARG A 49 18.87 -1.15 6.09
CA ARG A 49 17.93 -1.15 7.23
C ARG A 49 17.59 0.26 7.73
N ARG A 50 18.40 1.27 7.40
CA ARG A 50 18.13 2.68 7.74
C ARG A 50 17.03 3.29 6.88
N PHE A 51 16.84 2.77 5.67
CA PHE A 51 15.88 3.29 4.70
C PHE A 51 14.72 2.30 4.46
N SER A 52 14.81 1.07 4.93
CA SER A 52 13.78 0.05 4.70
C SER A 52 13.07 -0.36 6.00
N ALA A 53 11.78 -0.62 5.88
CA ALA A 53 10.96 -1.23 6.92
C ALA A 53 10.17 -2.40 6.30
N LEU A 54 10.14 -3.53 6.99
CA LEU A 54 9.38 -4.72 6.62
C LEU A 54 8.25 -4.90 7.64
N VAL A 55 7.03 -5.09 7.15
CA VAL A 55 5.84 -5.35 7.95
C VAL A 55 5.28 -6.70 7.53
N GLU A 56 5.31 -7.63 8.47
CA GLU A 56 4.69 -8.94 8.30
C GLU A 56 3.25 -8.89 8.80
N VAL A 57 2.31 -9.21 7.91
CA VAL A 57 0.88 -9.19 8.19
C VAL A 57 0.43 -10.62 8.45
N GLN A 58 -0.04 -10.85 9.67
CA GLN A 58 -0.48 -12.15 10.16
C GLN A 58 -1.76 -12.60 9.47
N ALA A 59 -1.93 -13.91 9.27
CA ALA A 59 -3.12 -14.52 8.65
C ALA A 59 -3.51 -13.84 7.32
N CYS A 60 -2.52 -13.59 6.46
CA CYS A 60 -2.69 -12.92 5.19
C CYS A 60 -1.89 -13.62 4.10
N GLY A 61 -2.52 -13.85 2.95
CA GLY A 61 -1.86 -14.35 1.75
C GLY A 61 -1.08 -13.26 1.01
N SER A 62 -0.95 -13.39 -0.31
CA SER A 62 -0.14 -12.49 -1.14
C SER A 62 -0.74 -11.09 -1.36
N LEU A 63 -2.04 -10.90 -1.14
CA LEU A 63 -2.76 -9.65 -1.43
C LEU A 63 -3.13 -8.90 -0.15
N VAL A 64 -2.11 -8.40 0.56
CA VAL A 64 -2.27 -7.67 1.84
C VAL A 64 -3.26 -6.51 1.75
N THR A 65 -3.30 -5.80 0.63
CA THR A 65 -4.21 -4.67 0.39
C THR A 65 -5.69 -5.08 0.33
N GLU A 66 -5.98 -6.30 -0.11
CA GLU A 66 -7.36 -6.79 -0.28
C GLU A 66 -7.82 -7.57 0.96
N GLU A 67 -6.96 -8.44 1.50
CA GLU A 67 -7.26 -9.28 2.65
C GLU A 67 -7.27 -8.48 3.96
N GLN A 68 -6.27 -7.59 4.16
CA GLN A 68 -6.10 -6.84 5.40
C GLN A 68 -5.70 -5.37 5.16
N PRO A 69 -6.56 -4.55 4.52
CA PRO A 69 -6.27 -3.13 4.31
C PRO A 69 -6.03 -2.37 5.62
N ASN A 70 -6.72 -2.77 6.70
CA ASN A 70 -6.61 -2.11 8.00
C ASN A 70 -5.22 -2.28 8.63
N ALA A 71 -4.56 -3.42 8.41
CA ALA A 71 -3.21 -3.68 8.91
C ALA A 71 -2.16 -2.74 8.30
N MET A 72 -2.45 -2.15 7.12
CA MET A 72 -1.55 -1.24 6.43
C MET A 72 -1.65 0.21 6.93
N LEU A 73 -2.78 0.62 7.53
CA LEU A 73 -3.04 2.02 7.86
C LEU A 73 -2.01 2.60 8.83
N ILE A 74 -1.79 1.94 9.95
CA ILE A 74 -0.88 2.42 11.00
C ILE A 74 0.58 2.44 10.50
N PRO A 75 1.14 1.38 9.89
CA PRO A 75 2.50 1.43 9.36
C PRO A 75 2.67 2.48 8.25
N LEU A 76 1.66 2.68 7.40
CA LEU A 76 1.69 3.70 6.35
C LEU A 76 1.69 5.11 6.94
N GLU A 77 0.86 5.37 7.96
CA GLU A 77 0.82 6.65 8.67
C GLU A 77 2.19 6.99 9.27
N TYR A 78 2.78 6.07 10.04
CA TYR A 78 4.11 6.26 10.63
C TYR A 78 5.21 6.45 9.58
N PHE A 79 5.12 5.73 8.46
CA PHE A 79 6.07 5.87 7.36
C PHE A 79 5.98 7.28 6.74
N LEU A 80 4.77 7.77 6.47
CA LEU A 80 4.53 9.12 5.93
C LEU A 80 4.88 10.23 6.93
N MET A 81 4.65 10.01 8.23
CA MET A 81 5.13 10.89 9.30
C MET A 81 6.64 11.04 9.27
N GLY A 82 7.38 9.94 9.04
CA GLY A 82 8.83 9.97 8.90
C GLY A 82 9.33 10.86 7.76
N PHE A 83 8.52 11.06 6.70
CA PHE A 83 8.83 11.98 5.61
C PHE A 83 8.37 13.42 5.83
N GLY A 84 7.57 13.68 6.87
CA GLY A 84 6.94 14.98 7.08
C GLY A 84 5.76 15.27 6.14
N PHE A 85 5.29 14.29 5.37
CA PHE A 85 4.10 14.43 4.52
C PHE A 85 2.80 14.31 5.32
N TYR A 86 2.83 13.58 6.43
CA TYR A 86 1.67 13.45 7.30
C TYR A 86 1.71 14.50 8.41
N ARG A 87 0.84 15.50 8.28
CA ARG A 87 0.45 16.36 9.39
C ARG A 87 -0.75 15.69 10.03
N GLN A 88 -0.60 15.23 11.28
CA GLN A 88 -1.70 14.63 12.02
C GLN A 88 -2.91 15.55 11.90
N SER A 89 -3.99 15.03 11.32
CA SER A 89 -5.26 15.73 11.32
C SER A 89 -5.61 15.89 12.79
N GLN A 90 -5.46 17.11 13.30
CA GLN A 90 -6.00 17.44 14.60
C GLN A 90 -7.51 17.39 14.41
N MET A 91 -8.10 16.20 14.51
CA MET A 91 -9.48 16.05 14.95
C MET A 91 -9.51 16.62 16.36
N SER A 92 -9.59 17.95 16.45
CA SER A 92 -9.86 18.62 17.69
C SER A 92 -11.23 18.12 18.12
N VAL A 93 -11.28 17.24 19.11
CA VAL A 93 -12.52 16.88 19.83
C VAL A 93 -12.96 18.06 20.72
N SER A 94 -12.82 19.28 20.21
CA SER A 94 -13.34 20.49 20.84
C SER A 94 -14.82 20.57 20.46
N PRO A 95 -15.75 20.47 21.42
CA PRO A 95 -17.19 20.46 21.15
C PRO A 95 -17.73 21.79 20.58
N ARG A 96 -16.87 22.80 20.37
CA ARG A 96 -17.23 24.13 19.88
C ARG A 96 -16.51 24.56 18.60
N SER A 97 -15.74 23.69 17.96
CA SER A 97 -14.99 24.04 16.74
C SER A 97 -15.71 23.48 15.51
N PRO A 98 -16.20 24.33 14.57
CA PRO A 98 -16.89 23.84 13.39
C PRO A 98 -15.83 23.29 12.43
N LEU A 99 -15.82 21.97 12.26
CA LEU A 99 -15.13 21.27 11.17
C LEU A 99 -13.61 21.54 11.12
N SER A 100 -12.85 20.78 11.92
CA SER A 100 -11.46 20.46 11.53
C SER A 100 -11.52 19.79 10.16
N PRO A 101 -10.99 20.40 9.08
CA PRO A 101 -11.25 19.93 7.74
C PRO A 101 -10.55 18.59 7.56
N SER A 102 -11.27 17.60 7.05
CA SER A 102 -10.63 16.56 6.26
C SER A 102 -9.65 17.26 5.31
N CYS A 103 -8.39 16.82 5.27
CA CYS A 103 -7.35 17.42 4.40
C CYS A 103 -7.65 17.31 2.89
N ILE A 104 -8.81 16.73 2.55
CA ILE A 104 -9.36 16.57 1.22
C ILE A 104 -10.62 17.43 1.19
N SER A 105 -10.66 18.37 0.24
CA SER A 105 -11.85 19.19 0.04
C SER A 105 -13.01 18.29 -0.43
N PRO A 106 -14.22 18.44 0.12
CA PRO A 106 -15.36 17.58 -0.21
C PRO A 106 -15.70 17.63 -1.71
N GLU A 107 -15.32 18.70 -2.40
CA GLU A 107 -15.43 18.82 -3.84
C GLU A 107 -14.61 17.74 -4.55
N LEU A 108 -13.41 17.36 -4.08
CA LEU A 108 -12.58 16.31 -4.71
C LEU A 108 -13.15 14.89 -4.58
N LEU A 109 -14.14 14.69 -3.71
CA LEU A 109 -14.82 13.40 -3.55
C LEU A 109 -16.01 13.26 -4.51
N SER A 110 -16.39 14.33 -5.20
CA SER A 110 -17.45 14.25 -6.21
C SER A 110 -16.90 13.74 -7.55
N PRO A 111 -17.57 12.78 -8.21
CA PRO A 111 -17.14 12.30 -9.52
C PRO A 111 -17.14 13.42 -10.58
N GLU A 112 -18.00 14.43 -10.42
CA GLU A 112 -18.08 15.60 -11.31
C GLU A 112 -16.81 16.45 -11.26
N SER A 113 -16.19 16.65 -10.08
CA SER A 113 -14.96 17.44 -9.95
C SER A 113 -13.72 16.71 -10.45
N MET A 114 -13.71 15.37 -10.39
CA MET A 114 -12.66 14.52 -10.94
C MET A 114 -12.71 14.43 -12.47
N GLY A 115 -13.65 15.12 -13.13
CA GLY A 115 -13.84 15.08 -14.58
C GLY A 115 -14.35 13.72 -15.08
N LEU A 116 -14.85 12.87 -14.18
CA LEU A 116 -15.33 11.53 -14.50
C LEU A 116 -16.82 11.59 -14.82
N LYS A 117 -17.18 11.42 -16.10
CA LYS A 117 -18.58 11.28 -16.51
C LYS A 117 -19.06 9.84 -16.28
N LEU A 118 -19.27 9.49 -15.02
CA LEU A 118 -19.78 8.17 -14.64
C LEU A 118 -21.24 8.03 -15.09
N LYS A 119 -21.53 6.99 -15.88
CA LYS A 119 -22.91 6.57 -16.14
C LYS A 119 -23.30 5.58 -15.05
N PRO A 120 -24.51 5.68 -14.47
CA PRO A 120 -24.99 4.68 -13.52
C PRO A 120 -24.92 3.29 -14.15
N ILE A 121 -24.21 2.36 -13.49
CA ILE A 121 -24.22 0.95 -13.89
C ILE A 121 -25.60 0.41 -13.47
N LYS A 122 -26.40 -0.05 -14.43
CA LYS A 122 -27.65 -0.76 -14.14
C LYS A 122 -27.30 -2.13 -13.56
N THR A 123 -27.10 -2.21 -12.25
CA THR A 123 -27.13 -3.48 -11.54
C THR A 123 -28.58 -3.94 -11.47
N ARG A 124 -28.88 -5.09 -12.08
CA ARG A 124 -30.15 -5.77 -11.83
C ARG A 124 -30.06 -6.37 -10.43
N ILE A 125 -30.55 -5.64 -9.44
CA ILE A 125 -30.80 -6.21 -8.12
C ILE A 125 -32.08 -7.05 -8.29
N SER A 126 -31.95 -8.37 -8.29
CA SER A 126 -33.12 -9.22 -8.01
C SER A 126 -33.49 -8.95 -6.56
N LEU A 127 -34.54 -8.17 -6.35
CA LEU A 127 -35.26 -8.15 -5.10
C LEU A 127 -36.04 -9.47 -5.04
N GLU A 128 -35.47 -10.48 -4.38
CA GLU A 128 -36.30 -11.55 -3.83
C GLU A 128 -37.07 -10.95 -2.63
N VAL A 129 -38.40 -10.98 -2.73
CA VAL A 129 -39.35 -10.67 -1.67
C VAL A 129 -39.65 -11.94 -0.90
#